data_AF-A0A1M3D2J9-F1
#
_entry.id   AF-A0A1M3D2J9-F1
#
_cell.length_a   1.000
_cell.length_b   1.000
_cell.length_c   1.000
_cell.angle_alpha   90.00
_cell.angle_beta   90.00
_cell.angle_gamma   90.00
#
_symmetry.space_group_name_H-M   'P 1'
#
loop_
_entity.id
_entity.type
_entity.pdbx_description
1 polymer ?
#
loop_
_entity_poly.entity_id
_entity_poly.type
_entity_poly.pdbx_seq_one_letter_code
_entity_poly.pdbx_strand_id
1 'polypeptide(L)'
;MTRTGPPGSSQNNQNNQTEEEGKYRPPEYNLKRYFKSIAGKDTINLSRLWAGSLILPGTAQIYNKDYWKLPVLYGGMLGFTYAGIHSNKLLQESGESRYRTQRSIFYAAAALTYWGGILDGAVSFKHHKEVLPARASIYSAMLPGLGQAYNGDYWKIPIIYGGFITVGYFISSNNYQYRYYKNQHNLATTPDSGYTGGASAETLKYYRDTYRRYRDYSILAGVIVYALNVIDANVFAHLQEFDMSDDITATVTPAIIEPLDYRFTKNTAPSLGLSLNIRF
;
A
#
# COMPACT_ATOMS: atom_id res chain seq x y z
N MET A 1 6.94 72.34 -17.56
CA MET A 1 5.64 72.12 -16.86
C MET A 1 4.78 71.30 -17.81
N THR A 2 4.11 70.19 -17.48
CA THR A 2 3.89 69.39 -16.25
C THR A 2 3.24 68.07 -16.70
N ARG A 3 3.29 66.92 -16.01
CA ARG A 3 3.80 66.52 -14.67
C ARG A 3 4.17 65.01 -14.75
N THR A 4 5.14 64.51 -14.00
CA THR A 4 5.49 63.07 -13.95
C THR A 4 4.50 62.27 -13.08
N GLY A 5 4.05 61.11 -13.58
CA GLY A 5 3.37 60.08 -12.76
C GLY A 5 4.36 59.11 -12.10
N PRO A 6 3.93 58.26 -11.15
CA PRO A 6 4.82 57.36 -10.44
C PRO A 6 5.47 56.30 -11.34
N PRO A 7 6.72 55.86 -11.07
CA PRO A 7 7.35 54.79 -11.81
C PRO A 7 6.74 53.44 -11.40
N GLY A 8 5.80 52.95 -12.20
CA GLY A 8 5.17 51.65 -12.01
C GLY A 8 3.96 51.47 -12.91
N SER A 9 3.88 50.32 -13.59
CA SER A 9 2.84 49.96 -14.56
C SER A 9 2.76 50.79 -15.85
N SER A 10 3.41 50.32 -16.91
CA SER A 10 2.73 49.87 -18.15
C SER A 10 3.73 49.46 -19.24
N GLN A 11 3.31 48.53 -20.10
CA GLN A 11 4.01 48.09 -21.33
C GLN A 11 5.35 47.36 -21.15
N ASN A 12 5.23 46.12 -20.65
CA ASN A 12 6.01 45.02 -21.22
C ASN A 12 5.06 43.84 -21.45
N ASN A 13 4.30 43.88 -22.56
CA ASN A 13 3.16 42.99 -22.79
C ASN A 13 3.13 42.38 -24.21
N GLN A 14 4.32 42.09 -24.76
CA GLN A 14 4.49 41.38 -26.04
C GLN A 14 5.53 40.24 -26.03
N ASN A 15 6.15 39.90 -24.88
CA ASN A 15 7.15 38.82 -24.80
C ASN A 15 6.67 37.53 -24.11
N ASN A 16 5.42 37.44 -23.65
CA ASN A 16 4.89 36.27 -22.91
C ASN A 16 4.10 35.28 -23.78
N GLN A 17 4.48 35.07 -25.05
CA GLN A 17 3.79 34.12 -25.95
C GLN A 17 4.69 33.18 -26.76
N THR A 18 5.99 33.05 -26.41
CA THR A 18 6.92 32.18 -27.17
C THR A 18 7.84 31.31 -26.31
N GLU A 19 7.49 31.08 -25.04
CA GLU A 19 8.19 30.13 -24.14
C GLU A 19 7.23 29.08 -23.54
N GLU A 20 6.25 28.61 -24.31
CA GLU A 20 5.80 27.22 -24.15
C GLU A 20 6.83 26.30 -24.83
N GLU A 21 8.00 26.14 -24.20
CA GLU A 21 8.93 25.08 -24.56
C GLU A 21 8.16 23.75 -24.62
N GLY A 22 8.26 23.06 -25.74
CA GLY A 22 7.46 21.88 -26.05
C GLY A 22 7.67 20.76 -25.03
N LYS A 23 6.88 20.79 -23.96
CA LYS A 23 6.95 19.86 -22.83
C LYS A 23 6.80 18.44 -23.37
N TYR A 24 7.92 17.73 -23.51
CA TYR A 24 7.95 16.41 -24.15
C TYR A 24 7.01 15.47 -23.40
N ARG A 25 5.82 15.28 -23.97
CA ARG A 25 4.87 14.28 -23.51
C ARG A 25 5.40 12.96 -24.05
N PRO A 26 5.95 12.05 -23.21
CA PRO A 26 6.37 10.76 -23.71
C PRO A 26 5.17 10.08 -24.38
N PRO A 27 5.34 9.49 -25.57
CA PRO A 27 4.22 8.95 -26.33
C PRO A 27 3.45 7.92 -25.51
N GLU A 28 2.12 7.91 -25.70
CA GLU A 28 1.18 7.10 -24.93
C GLU A 28 1.67 5.67 -24.78
N TYR A 29 1.59 5.15 -23.56
CA TYR A 29 2.21 3.88 -23.21
C TYR A 29 1.31 2.70 -23.62
N ASN A 30 1.27 2.45 -24.93
CA ASN A 30 0.45 1.40 -25.55
C ASN A 30 1.09 0.00 -25.39
N LEU A 31 0.32 -1.07 -25.60
CA LEU A 31 0.75 -2.47 -25.50
C LEU A 31 1.99 -2.77 -26.36
N LYS A 32 2.09 -2.21 -27.57
CA LYS A 32 3.29 -2.32 -28.42
C LYS A 32 4.55 -1.80 -27.72
N ARG A 33 4.42 -0.73 -26.92
CA ARG A 33 5.51 -0.16 -26.12
C ARG A 33 5.81 -0.99 -24.89
N TYR A 34 4.79 -1.55 -24.23
CA TYR A 34 4.95 -2.50 -23.12
C TYR A 34 5.77 -3.74 -23.54
N PHE A 35 5.42 -4.40 -24.65
CA PHE A 35 6.20 -5.53 -25.18
C PHE A 35 7.61 -5.10 -25.64
N LYS A 36 7.77 -3.89 -26.21
CA LYS A 36 9.08 -3.33 -26.55
C LYS A 36 9.95 -3.12 -25.30
N SER A 37 9.39 -2.64 -24.19
CA SER A 37 10.11 -2.50 -22.93
C SER A 37 10.53 -3.85 -22.34
N ILE A 38 9.64 -4.84 -22.34
CA ILE A 38 9.95 -6.21 -21.89
C ILE A 38 11.09 -6.82 -22.70
N ALA A 39 11.13 -6.57 -24.01
CA ALA A 39 12.23 -6.98 -24.89
C ALA A 39 13.54 -6.18 -24.67
N GLY A 40 13.62 -5.34 -23.63
CA GLY A 40 14.79 -4.51 -23.30
C GLY A 40 15.05 -3.35 -24.26
N LYS A 41 14.09 -3.00 -25.13
CA LYS A 41 14.24 -1.97 -26.18
C LYS A 41 13.64 -0.60 -25.79
N ASP A 42 13.12 -0.46 -24.57
CA ASP A 42 12.51 0.76 -24.00
C ASP A 42 12.43 0.59 -22.48
N THR A 43 12.26 1.65 -21.70
CA THR A 43 12.15 1.58 -20.23
C THR A 43 10.68 1.43 -19.80
N ILE A 44 10.45 0.96 -18.57
CA ILE A 44 9.11 0.80 -17.98
C ILE A 44 9.14 1.17 -16.49
N ASN A 45 8.08 1.86 -16.03
CA ASN A 45 7.90 2.17 -14.61
C ASN A 45 7.43 0.92 -13.86
N LEU A 46 7.91 0.73 -12.63
CA LEU A 46 7.59 -0.45 -11.81
C LEU A 46 6.09 -0.76 -11.74
N SER A 47 5.22 0.23 -11.52
CA SER A 47 3.76 0.04 -11.44
C SER A 47 3.17 -0.54 -12.73
N ARG A 48 3.74 -0.22 -13.90
CA ARG A 48 3.32 -0.77 -15.20
C ARG A 48 3.86 -2.18 -15.42
N LEU A 49 5.09 -2.46 -14.94
CA LEU A 49 5.67 -3.80 -15.00
C LEU A 49 4.89 -4.77 -14.10
N TRP A 50 4.55 -4.34 -12.89
CA TRP A 50 3.70 -5.07 -11.95
C TRP A 50 2.29 -5.30 -12.51
N ALA A 51 1.63 -4.25 -13.00
CA ALA A 51 0.29 -4.36 -13.60
C ALA A 51 0.27 -5.32 -14.79
N GLY A 52 1.31 -5.30 -15.62
CA GLY A 52 1.46 -6.27 -16.69
C GLY A 52 1.73 -7.71 -16.21
N SER A 53 2.47 -7.88 -15.10
CA SER A 53 2.71 -9.19 -14.49
C SER A 53 1.48 -9.80 -13.80
N LEU A 54 0.44 -9.00 -13.51
CA LEU A 54 -0.90 -9.46 -13.11
C LEU A 54 -1.75 -10.00 -14.28
N ILE A 55 -1.29 -9.82 -15.53
CA ILE A 55 -1.96 -10.34 -16.73
C ILE A 55 -1.13 -11.48 -17.32
N LEU A 56 0.20 -11.31 -17.37
CA LEU A 56 1.16 -12.25 -17.90
C LEU A 56 2.24 -12.52 -16.83
N PRO A 57 2.10 -13.56 -15.99
CA PRO A 57 3.11 -13.87 -14.98
C PRO A 57 4.47 -14.11 -15.66
N GLY A 58 5.55 -13.60 -15.07
CA GLY A 58 6.88 -13.72 -15.67
C GLY A 58 7.33 -12.50 -16.48
N THR A 59 6.47 -11.53 -16.84
CA THR A 59 6.93 -10.35 -17.60
C THR A 59 7.96 -9.51 -16.86
N ALA A 60 7.87 -9.48 -15.53
CA ALA A 60 8.86 -8.83 -14.69
C ALA A 60 10.22 -9.57 -14.73
N GLN A 61 10.21 -10.91 -14.64
CA GLN A 61 11.41 -11.74 -14.81
C GLN A 61 12.04 -11.58 -16.19
N ILE A 62 11.24 -11.51 -17.26
CA ILE A 62 11.72 -11.27 -18.64
C ILE A 62 12.40 -9.90 -18.72
N TYR A 63 11.77 -8.83 -18.21
CA TYR A 63 12.38 -7.49 -18.17
C TYR A 63 13.67 -7.44 -17.35
N ASN A 64 13.70 -8.12 -16.20
CA ASN A 64 14.87 -8.18 -15.32
C ASN A 64 16.00 -9.10 -15.85
N LYS A 65 15.73 -9.88 -16.91
CA LYS A 65 16.58 -10.94 -17.49
C LYS A 65 16.76 -12.19 -16.61
N ASP A 66 15.87 -12.39 -15.64
CA ASP A 66 15.83 -13.56 -14.74
C ASP A 66 15.11 -14.77 -15.37
N TYR A 67 15.44 -15.11 -16.62
CA TYR A 67 14.70 -16.13 -17.39
C TYR A 67 14.69 -17.52 -16.73
N TRP A 68 15.71 -17.85 -15.95
CA TRP A 68 15.83 -19.11 -15.21
C TRP A 68 14.68 -19.33 -14.20
N LYS A 69 14.04 -18.26 -13.73
CA LYS A 69 12.88 -18.32 -12.83
C LYS A 69 11.60 -18.73 -13.56
N LEU A 70 11.51 -18.56 -14.88
CA LEU A 70 10.29 -18.83 -15.66
C LEU A 70 9.89 -20.32 -15.65
N PRO A 71 10.78 -21.30 -15.87
CA PRO A 71 10.45 -22.71 -15.73
C PRO A 71 9.95 -23.08 -14.33
N VAL A 72 10.52 -22.49 -13.28
CA VAL A 72 10.09 -22.72 -11.89
C VAL A 72 8.70 -22.14 -11.63
N LEU A 73 8.47 -20.89 -12.07
CA LEU A 73 7.19 -20.20 -11.92
C LEU A 73 6.07 -20.91 -12.67
N TYR A 74 6.25 -21.17 -13.98
CA TYR A 74 5.25 -21.84 -14.81
C TYR A 74 5.10 -23.33 -14.46
N GLY A 75 6.20 -24.03 -14.20
CA GLY A 75 6.18 -25.43 -13.78
C GLY A 75 5.47 -25.62 -12.44
N GLY A 76 5.71 -24.74 -11.47
CA GLY A 76 5.00 -24.73 -10.19
C GLY A 76 3.50 -24.46 -10.37
N MET A 77 3.12 -23.37 -11.06
CA MET A 77 1.72 -23.04 -11.30
C MET A 77 0.97 -24.16 -12.03
N LEU A 78 1.53 -24.69 -13.13
CA LEU A 78 0.91 -25.77 -13.90
C LEU A 78 0.87 -27.08 -13.11
N GLY A 79 1.96 -27.46 -12.44
CA GLY A 79 2.05 -28.67 -11.63
C GLY A 79 1.04 -28.68 -10.48
N PHE A 80 0.93 -27.57 -9.73
CA PHE A 80 -0.07 -27.43 -8.67
C PHE A 80 -1.50 -27.37 -9.22
N THR A 81 -1.74 -26.67 -10.33
CA THR A 81 -3.08 -26.64 -10.95
C THR A 81 -3.50 -28.03 -11.43
N TYR A 82 -2.59 -28.78 -12.06
CA TYR A 82 -2.80 -30.17 -12.48
C TYR A 82 -3.07 -31.10 -11.28
N ALA A 83 -2.26 -31.01 -10.22
CA ALA A 83 -2.48 -31.78 -8.99
C ALA A 83 -3.82 -31.45 -8.32
N GLY A 84 -4.26 -30.18 -8.38
CA GLY A 84 -5.58 -29.75 -7.92
C GLY A 84 -6.73 -30.34 -8.75
N ILE A 85 -6.62 -30.31 -10.08
CA ILE A 85 -7.61 -30.92 -10.99
C ILE A 85 -7.67 -32.44 -10.79
N HIS A 86 -6.52 -33.10 -10.69
CA HIS A 86 -6.43 -34.54 -10.42
C HIS A 86 -7.06 -34.90 -9.06
N SER A 87 -6.75 -34.14 -8.00
CA SER A 87 -7.40 -34.29 -6.69
C SER A 87 -8.90 -34.04 -6.75
N ASN A 88 -9.38 -33.13 -7.60
CA ASN A 88 -10.81 -32.90 -7.81
C ASN A 88 -11.50 -34.08 -8.50
N LYS A 89 -10.83 -34.75 -9.44
CA LYS A 89 -11.34 -35.98 -10.07
C LYS A 89 -11.41 -37.12 -9.06
N LEU A 90 -10.35 -37.35 -8.28
CA LEU A 90 -10.35 -38.34 -7.20
C LEU A 90 -11.43 -38.07 -6.14
N LEU A 91 -11.71 -36.79 -5.82
CA LEU A 91 -12.82 -36.40 -4.95
C LEU A 91 -14.20 -36.76 -5.52
N GLN A 92 -14.39 -36.67 -6.84
CA GLN A 92 -15.64 -37.04 -7.51
C GLN A 92 -15.82 -38.57 -7.59
N GLU A 93 -14.73 -39.32 -7.74
CA GLU A 93 -14.75 -40.78 -7.86
C GLU A 93 -14.85 -41.49 -6.49
N SER A 94 -14.14 -41.01 -5.47
CA SER A 94 -14.10 -41.63 -4.13
C SER A 94 -15.08 -41.04 -3.11
N GLY A 95 -15.51 -39.79 -3.30
CA GLY A 95 -16.27 -39.02 -2.31
C GLY A 95 -15.46 -38.63 -1.04
N GLU A 96 -14.19 -39.00 -0.94
CA GLU A 96 -13.43 -38.91 0.31
C GLU A 96 -13.04 -37.46 0.67
N SER A 97 -13.22 -37.08 1.94
CA SER A 97 -12.99 -35.71 2.42
C SER A 97 -11.53 -35.25 2.27
N ARG A 98 -10.56 -36.17 2.30
CA ARG A 98 -9.12 -35.89 2.14
C ARG A 98 -8.81 -35.18 0.83
N TYR A 99 -9.40 -35.61 -0.28
CA TYR A 99 -9.17 -35.02 -1.60
C TYR A 99 -9.75 -33.61 -1.72
N ARG A 100 -10.80 -33.28 -0.95
CA ARG A 100 -11.32 -31.90 -0.85
C ARG A 100 -10.28 -30.95 -0.27
N THR A 101 -9.58 -31.38 0.77
CA THR A 101 -8.49 -30.61 1.39
C THR A 101 -7.28 -30.52 0.46
N GLN A 102 -6.83 -31.64 -0.13
CA GLN A 102 -5.70 -31.66 -1.08
C GLN A 102 -5.93 -30.76 -2.30
N ARG A 103 -7.09 -30.86 -2.96
CA ARG A 103 -7.49 -29.97 -4.05
C ARG A 103 -7.38 -28.50 -3.66
N SER A 104 -7.85 -28.16 -2.47
CA SER A 104 -7.87 -26.77 -1.98
C SER A 104 -6.44 -26.27 -1.69
N ILE A 105 -5.59 -27.11 -1.11
CA ILE A 105 -4.16 -26.83 -0.90
C ILE A 105 -3.44 -26.63 -2.25
N PHE A 106 -3.67 -27.48 -3.24
CA PHE A 106 -3.00 -27.36 -4.54
C PHE A 106 -3.43 -26.11 -5.31
N TYR A 107 -4.72 -25.76 -5.32
CA TYR A 107 -5.15 -24.49 -5.93
C TYR A 107 -4.62 -23.27 -5.15
N ALA A 108 -4.55 -23.32 -3.82
CA ALA A 108 -3.90 -22.28 -3.02
C ALA A 108 -2.40 -22.18 -3.33
N ALA A 109 -1.69 -23.30 -3.49
CA ALA A 109 -0.27 -23.33 -3.84
C ALA A 109 -0.01 -22.77 -5.25
N ALA A 110 -0.87 -23.07 -6.22
CA ALA A 110 -0.81 -22.45 -7.56
C ALA A 110 -0.98 -20.92 -7.48
N ALA A 111 -1.99 -20.44 -6.72
CA ALA A 111 -2.24 -19.02 -6.53
C ALA A 111 -1.10 -18.30 -5.77
N LEU A 112 -0.51 -18.94 -4.76
CA LEU A 112 0.64 -18.41 -4.02
C LEU A 112 1.92 -18.40 -4.86
N THR A 113 2.12 -19.39 -5.73
CA THR A 113 3.25 -19.43 -6.67
C THR A 113 3.15 -18.29 -7.68
N TYR A 114 1.94 -18.06 -8.21
CA TYR A 114 1.62 -16.90 -9.05
C TYR A 114 1.90 -15.57 -8.33
N TRP A 115 1.35 -15.38 -7.13
CA TRP A 115 1.52 -14.17 -6.33
C TRP A 115 2.99 -13.89 -5.95
N GLY A 116 3.71 -14.94 -5.54
CA GLY A 116 5.13 -14.89 -5.21
C GLY A 116 6.00 -14.54 -6.41
N GLY A 117 5.66 -15.04 -7.61
CA GLY A 117 6.33 -14.65 -8.86
C GLY A 117 6.17 -13.17 -9.18
N ILE A 118 4.99 -12.59 -8.93
CA ILE A 118 4.75 -11.15 -9.13
C ILE A 118 5.55 -10.32 -8.12
N LEU A 119 5.59 -10.75 -6.85
CA LEU A 119 6.43 -10.13 -5.82
C LEU A 119 7.92 -10.16 -6.20
N ASP A 120 8.48 -11.35 -6.47
CA ASP A 120 9.89 -11.52 -6.87
C ASP A 120 10.25 -10.67 -8.11
N GLY A 121 9.34 -10.57 -9.07
CA GLY A 121 9.50 -9.73 -10.24
C GLY A 121 9.58 -8.23 -9.90
N ALA A 122 8.74 -7.77 -8.98
CA ALA A 122 8.78 -6.40 -8.47
C ALA A 122 10.03 -6.13 -7.62
N VAL A 123 10.48 -7.10 -6.80
CA VAL A 123 11.70 -7.06 -5.97
C VAL A 123 12.96 -6.98 -6.83
N SER A 124 13.01 -7.75 -7.93
CA SER A 124 14.20 -7.87 -8.80
C SER A 124 14.36 -6.71 -9.80
N PHE A 125 13.40 -5.79 -9.87
CA PHE A 125 13.46 -4.60 -10.73
C PHE A 125 14.66 -3.70 -10.39
N LYS A 126 15.51 -3.39 -11.36
CA LYS A 126 16.71 -2.58 -11.11
C LYS A 126 16.40 -1.10 -10.99
N HIS A 127 16.99 -0.45 -10.00
CA HIS A 127 16.84 0.97 -9.70
C HIS A 127 18.12 1.50 -9.01
N HIS A 128 18.25 2.82 -8.90
CA HIS A 128 19.47 3.50 -8.42
C HIS A 128 19.26 4.27 -7.10
N LYS A 129 18.07 4.17 -6.49
CA LYS A 129 17.75 4.78 -5.18
C LYS A 129 17.73 3.68 -4.11
N GLU A 130 17.90 4.01 -2.84
CA GLU A 130 17.82 2.99 -1.80
C GLU A 130 16.36 2.53 -1.58
N VAL A 131 15.44 3.49 -1.48
CA VAL A 131 14.00 3.28 -1.35
C VAL A 131 13.27 3.80 -2.59
N LEU A 132 12.23 3.09 -3.05
CA LEU A 132 11.28 3.64 -4.03
C LEU A 132 9.86 3.64 -3.46
N PRO A 133 9.16 4.79 -3.46
CA PRO A 133 7.76 4.86 -3.04
C PRO A 133 6.83 3.94 -3.83
N ALA A 134 7.10 3.74 -5.12
CA ALA A 134 6.37 2.79 -5.96
C ALA A 134 6.55 1.33 -5.50
N ARG A 135 7.71 0.97 -4.90
CA ARG A 135 7.93 -0.36 -4.29
C ARG A 135 7.13 -0.52 -3.02
N ALA A 136 7.26 0.44 -2.09
CA ALA A 136 6.52 0.45 -0.83
C ALA A 136 5.00 0.34 -1.07
N SER A 137 4.48 1.10 -2.03
CA SER A 137 3.08 1.06 -2.48
C SER A 137 2.66 -0.34 -2.95
N ILE A 138 3.43 -0.94 -3.86
CA ILE A 138 3.12 -2.26 -4.43
C ILE A 138 3.20 -3.34 -3.36
N TYR A 139 4.21 -3.28 -2.48
CA TYR A 139 4.34 -4.21 -1.37
C TYR A 139 3.13 -4.13 -0.42
N SER A 140 2.77 -2.95 0.10
CA SER A 140 1.61 -2.80 0.98
C SER A 140 0.27 -3.09 0.31
N ALA A 141 0.18 -2.96 -1.02
CA ALA A 141 -0.99 -3.39 -1.78
C ALA A 141 -1.04 -4.92 -1.96
N MET A 142 0.11 -5.59 -2.09
CA MET A 142 0.15 -7.05 -2.26
C MET A 142 -0.04 -7.81 -0.95
N LEU A 143 0.53 -7.34 0.17
CA LEU A 143 0.19 -7.81 1.52
C LEU A 143 0.29 -6.64 2.51
N PRO A 144 -0.70 -6.43 3.39
CA PRO A 144 -0.63 -5.42 4.44
C PRO A 144 0.64 -5.51 5.28
N GLY A 145 1.27 -4.37 5.55
CA GLY A 145 2.52 -4.27 6.30
C GLY A 145 3.81 -4.54 5.51
N LEU A 146 3.77 -5.06 4.27
CA LEU A 146 5.03 -5.31 3.52
C LEU A 146 5.73 -4.02 3.08
N GLY A 147 5.01 -2.95 2.75
CA GLY A 147 5.65 -1.67 2.43
C GLY A 147 6.29 -1.03 3.66
N GLN A 148 5.65 -1.16 4.82
CA GLN A 148 6.24 -0.77 6.11
C GLN A 148 7.50 -1.60 6.40
N ALA A 149 7.48 -2.92 6.20
CA ALA A 149 8.67 -3.78 6.33
C ALA A 149 9.80 -3.35 5.37
N TYR A 150 9.48 -3.06 4.11
CA TYR A 150 10.45 -2.57 3.11
C TYR A 150 11.07 -1.22 3.50
N ASN A 151 10.29 -0.33 4.12
CA ASN A 151 10.75 0.97 4.60
C ASN A 151 11.54 0.90 5.93
N GLY A 152 11.64 -0.27 6.57
CA GLY A 152 12.25 -0.48 7.90
C GLY A 152 11.30 -0.24 9.10
N ASP A 153 10.04 0.06 8.83
CA ASP A 153 9.06 0.61 9.76
C ASP A 153 8.25 -0.50 10.51
N TYR A 154 8.96 -1.53 10.97
CA TYR A 154 8.37 -2.79 11.47
C TYR A 154 7.38 -2.61 12.64
N TRP A 155 7.56 -1.58 13.45
CA TRP A 155 6.70 -1.29 14.61
C TRP A 155 5.24 -0.96 14.23
N LYS A 156 4.99 -0.50 12.99
CA LYS A 156 3.65 -0.25 12.46
C LYS A 156 2.90 -1.53 12.10
N ILE A 157 3.60 -2.63 11.82
CA ILE A 157 3.00 -3.88 11.34
C ILE A 157 1.98 -4.46 12.33
N PRO A 158 2.26 -4.59 13.65
CA PRO A 158 1.25 -5.01 14.64
C PRO A 158 0.00 -4.14 14.66
N ILE A 159 0.13 -2.83 14.44
CA ILE A 159 -1.00 -1.87 14.43
C ILE A 159 -1.88 -2.10 13.19
N ILE A 160 -1.25 -2.26 12.02
CA ILE A 160 -1.94 -2.56 10.75
C ILE A 160 -2.72 -3.88 10.89
N TYR A 161 -2.07 -4.94 11.36
CA TYR A 161 -2.72 -6.24 11.57
C TYR A 161 -3.81 -6.16 12.66
N GLY A 162 -3.63 -5.38 13.72
CA GLY A 162 -4.67 -5.10 14.72
C GLY A 162 -5.92 -4.44 14.11
N GLY A 163 -5.72 -3.49 13.20
CA GLY A 163 -6.80 -2.88 12.42
C GLY A 163 -7.57 -3.89 11.56
N PHE A 164 -6.86 -4.74 10.81
CA PHE A 164 -7.46 -5.81 10.01
C PHE A 164 -8.18 -6.87 10.85
N ILE A 165 -7.63 -7.27 12.00
CA ILE A 165 -8.27 -8.20 12.94
C ILE A 165 -9.57 -7.60 13.47
N THR A 166 -9.54 -6.31 13.87
CA THR A 166 -10.71 -5.59 14.37
C THR A 166 -11.82 -5.52 13.32
N VAL A 167 -11.47 -5.13 12.10
CA VAL A 167 -12.38 -5.13 10.93
C VAL A 167 -12.96 -6.53 10.69
N GLY A 168 -12.11 -7.56 10.63
CA GLY A 168 -12.52 -8.94 10.38
C GLY A 168 -13.49 -9.47 11.45
N TYR A 169 -13.24 -9.13 12.72
CA TYR A 169 -14.14 -9.44 13.83
C TYR A 169 -15.52 -8.78 13.65
N PHE A 170 -15.57 -7.48 13.34
CA PHE A 170 -16.85 -6.78 13.11
C PHE A 170 -17.60 -7.30 11.88
N ILE A 171 -16.91 -7.61 10.78
CA ILE A 171 -17.53 -8.24 9.60
C ILE A 171 -18.14 -9.60 9.98
N SER A 172 -17.36 -10.45 10.68
CA SER A 172 -17.79 -11.79 11.08
C SER A 172 -18.99 -11.76 12.04
N SER A 173 -18.91 -10.95 13.10
CA SER A 173 -19.97 -10.80 14.11
C SER A 173 -21.25 -10.23 13.50
N ASN A 174 -21.18 -9.15 12.72
CA ASN A 174 -22.36 -8.58 12.06
C ASN A 174 -22.95 -9.54 11.02
N ASN A 175 -22.12 -10.30 10.29
CA ASN A 175 -22.62 -11.29 9.33
C ASN A 175 -23.28 -12.50 10.01
N TYR A 176 -22.78 -12.92 11.17
CA TYR A 176 -23.42 -13.96 12.00
C TYR A 176 -24.82 -13.51 12.44
N GLN A 177 -24.93 -12.31 13.02
CA GLN A 177 -26.22 -11.75 13.43
C GLN A 177 -27.16 -11.56 12.23
N TYR A 178 -26.67 -11.02 11.12
CA TYR A 178 -27.44 -10.90 9.88
C TYR A 178 -28.02 -12.25 9.42
N ARG A 179 -27.23 -13.33 9.42
CA ARG A 179 -27.69 -14.68 9.06
C ARG A 179 -28.74 -15.20 10.05
N TYR A 180 -28.55 -14.97 11.35
CA TYR A 180 -29.52 -15.36 12.38
C TYR A 180 -30.88 -14.69 12.15
N TYR A 181 -30.92 -13.35 12.08
CA TYR A 181 -32.18 -12.62 11.87
C TYR A 181 -32.79 -12.87 10.48
N LYS A 182 -31.97 -13.11 9.44
CA LYS A 182 -32.47 -13.54 8.13
C LYS A 182 -33.20 -14.89 8.21
N ASN A 183 -32.62 -15.87 8.90
CA ASN A 183 -33.24 -17.19 9.04
C ASN A 183 -34.55 -17.11 9.85
N GLN A 184 -34.54 -16.40 10.99
CA GLN A 184 -35.74 -16.21 11.80
C GLN A 184 -36.85 -15.46 11.04
N HIS A 185 -36.51 -14.39 10.30
CA HIS A 185 -37.45 -13.68 9.43
C HIS A 185 -38.08 -14.60 8.38
N ASN A 186 -37.26 -15.44 7.75
CA ASN A 186 -37.75 -16.39 6.75
C ASN A 186 -38.75 -17.38 7.37
N LEU A 187 -38.44 -17.96 8.53
CA LEU A 187 -39.37 -18.83 9.26
C LEU A 187 -40.68 -18.08 9.59
N ALA A 188 -40.61 -16.87 10.14
CA ALA A 188 -41.78 -16.06 10.49
C ALA A 188 -42.63 -15.60 9.27
N THR A 189 -42.09 -15.67 8.05
CA THR A 189 -42.80 -15.27 6.80
C THR A 189 -43.28 -16.47 6.00
N THR A 190 -42.77 -17.67 6.24
CA THR A 190 -43.16 -18.90 5.52
C THR A 190 -44.40 -19.52 6.16
N PRO A 191 -45.49 -19.76 5.40
CA PRO A 191 -46.64 -20.54 5.87
C PRO A 191 -46.22 -21.92 6.37
N ASP A 192 -46.91 -22.46 7.37
CA ASP A 192 -46.68 -23.79 7.95
C ASP A 192 -45.28 -24.05 8.52
N SER A 193 -44.48 -23.00 8.76
CA SER A 193 -43.11 -23.11 9.30
C SER A 193 -43.03 -23.51 10.78
N GLY A 194 -44.14 -23.48 11.51
CA GLY A 194 -44.19 -23.71 12.95
C GLY A 194 -43.46 -22.64 13.79
N TYR A 195 -43.27 -21.43 13.27
CA TYR A 195 -42.59 -20.34 13.99
C TYR A 195 -43.33 -19.94 15.28
N THR A 196 -42.75 -20.25 16.43
CA THR A 196 -43.26 -19.95 17.79
C THR A 196 -42.53 -18.79 18.48
N GLY A 197 -41.68 -18.05 17.77
CA GLY A 197 -40.89 -16.98 18.37
C GLY A 197 -41.70 -15.73 18.71
N GLY A 198 -41.42 -15.12 19.85
CA GLY A 198 -42.14 -13.92 20.33
C GLY A 198 -41.83 -12.60 19.60
N ALA A 199 -41.03 -12.62 18.52
CA ALA A 199 -40.67 -11.42 17.76
C ALA A 199 -41.47 -11.36 16.45
N SER A 200 -42.04 -10.19 16.13
CA SER A 200 -42.78 -10.02 14.88
C SER A 200 -41.86 -10.10 13.64
N ALA A 201 -42.42 -10.50 12.49
CA ALA A 201 -41.69 -10.54 11.23
C ALA A 201 -41.04 -9.17 10.88
N GLU A 202 -41.73 -8.06 11.11
CA GLU A 202 -41.20 -6.70 10.84
C GLU A 202 -40.07 -6.33 11.83
N THR A 203 -40.14 -6.77 13.08
CA THR A 203 -39.05 -6.64 14.06
C THR A 203 -37.81 -7.41 13.59
N LEU A 204 -37.96 -8.66 13.13
CA LEU A 204 -36.87 -9.48 12.61
C LEU A 204 -36.25 -8.88 11.33
N LYS A 205 -37.09 -8.29 10.47
CA LYS A 205 -36.69 -7.56 9.26
C LYS A 205 -35.83 -6.35 9.59
N TYR A 206 -36.23 -5.56 10.59
CA TYR A 206 -35.46 -4.40 11.07
C TYR A 206 -34.07 -4.81 11.57
N TYR A 207 -33.97 -5.84 12.40
CA TYR A 207 -32.66 -6.34 12.89
C TYR A 207 -31.82 -6.91 11.75
N ARG A 208 -32.40 -7.72 10.86
CA ARG A 208 -31.72 -8.24 9.65
C ARG A 208 -31.11 -7.10 8.83
N ASP A 209 -31.88 -6.06 8.52
CA ASP A 209 -31.40 -4.97 7.68
C ASP A 209 -30.42 -4.05 8.41
N THR A 210 -30.50 -3.97 9.74
CA THR A 210 -29.50 -3.28 10.58
C THR A 210 -28.17 -4.01 10.59
N TYR A 211 -28.14 -5.32 10.88
CA TYR A 211 -26.89 -6.09 10.85
C TYR A 211 -26.30 -6.24 9.44
N ARG A 212 -27.13 -6.22 8.39
CA ARG A 212 -26.65 -6.08 7.01
C ARG A 212 -25.87 -4.77 6.84
N ARG A 213 -26.47 -3.63 7.20
CA ARG A 213 -25.81 -2.31 7.13
C ARG A 213 -24.51 -2.27 7.94
N TYR A 214 -24.50 -2.80 9.17
CA TYR A 214 -23.30 -2.82 10.00
C TYR A 214 -22.19 -3.70 9.43
N ARG A 215 -22.51 -4.85 8.84
CA ARG A 215 -21.54 -5.67 8.09
C ARG A 215 -20.98 -4.88 6.91
N ASP A 216 -21.85 -4.21 6.14
CA ASP A 216 -21.44 -3.48 4.94
C ASP A 216 -20.58 -2.24 5.30
N TYR A 217 -20.88 -1.54 6.40
CA TYR A 217 -20.01 -0.52 6.99
C TYR A 217 -18.68 -1.09 7.51
N SER A 218 -18.68 -2.30 8.08
CA SER A 218 -17.45 -2.97 8.53
C SER A 218 -16.55 -3.34 7.33
N ILE A 219 -17.14 -3.75 6.21
CA ILE A 219 -16.43 -3.99 4.94
C ILE A 219 -15.85 -2.68 4.41
N LEU A 220 -16.63 -1.58 4.40
CA LEU A 220 -16.16 -0.26 3.98
C LEU A 220 -14.99 0.23 4.85
N ALA A 221 -15.10 0.09 6.18
CA ALA A 221 -14.00 0.41 7.10
C ALA A 221 -12.74 -0.42 6.80
N GLY A 222 -12.90 -1.70 6.42
CA GLY A 222 -11.79 -2.54 5.95
C GLY A 222 -11.10 -2.03 4.68
N VAL A 223 -11.87 -1.56 3.70
CA VAL A 223 -11.33 -0.93 2.49
C VAL A 223 -10.57 0.36 2.83
N ILE A 224 -11.07 1.16 3.76
CA ILE A 224 -10.40 2.38 4.24
C ILE A 224 -9.09 2.04 4.97
N VAL A 225 -9.09 1.07 5.89
CA VAL A 225 -7.88 0.59 6.58
C VAL A 225 -6.83 0.08 5.59
N TYR A 226 -7.26 -0.68 4.58
CA TYR A 226 -6.36 -1.16 3.52
C TYR A 226 -5.76 -0.01 2.70
N ALA A 227 -6.59 0.96 2.26
CA ALA A 227 -6.12 2.12 1.52
C ALA A 227 -5.12 2.96 2.35
N LEU A 228 -5.41 3.20 3.63
CA LEU A 228 -4.51 3.90 4.55
C LEU A 228 -3.17 3.16 4.71
N ASN A 229 -3.16 1.83 4.82
CA ASN A 229 -1.93 1.03 4.88
C ASN A 229 -1.05 1.19 3.61
N VAL A 230 -1.65 1.35 2.43
CA VAL A 230 -0.91 1.61 1.18
C VAL A 230 -0.41 3.05 1.11
N ILE A 231 -1.24 4.01 1.50
CA ILE A 231 -0.90 5.45 1.49
C ILE A 231 0.22 5.75 2.48
N ASP A 232 0.15 5.25 3.72
CA ASP A 232 1.19 5.42 4.75
C ASP A 232 2.56 4.93 4.26
N ALA A 233 2.63 3.72 3.69
CA ALA A 233 3.87 3.19 3.14
C ALA A 233 4.43 4.04 1.98
N ASN A 234 3.57 4.58 1.11
CA ASN A 234 3.98 5.45 0.00
C ASN A 234 4.43 6.85 0.46
N VAL A 235 3.76 7.41 1.46
CA VAL A 235 4.10 8.72 2.04
C VAL A 235 5.42 8.63 2.79
N PHE A 236 5.58 7.63 3.66
CA PHE A 236 6.82 7.44 4.41
C PHE A 236 8.03 7.20 3.48
N ALA A 237 7.86 6.41 2.42
CA ALA A 237 8.90 6.21 1.42
C ALA A 237 9.26 7.49 0.62
N HIS A 238 8.34 8.45 0.46
CA HIS A 238 8.69 9.78 -0.07
C HIS A 238 9.40 10.65 0.98
N LEU A 239 9.03 10.53 2.26
CA LEU A 239 9.66 11.30 3.34
C LEU A 239 11.10 10.86 3.62
N GLN A 240 11.45 9.60 3.35
CA GLN A 240 12.84 9.12 3.34
C GLN A 240 13.70 9.72 2.21
N GLU A 241 13.11 10.36 1.19
CA GLU A 241 13.87 11.10 0.16
C GLU A 241 14.15 12.57 0.55
N PHE A 242 13.55 13.08 1.63
CA PHE A 242 13.95 14.36 2.21
C PHE A 242 15.20 14.14 3.07
N ASP A 243 16.16 15.06 2.94
CA ASP A 243 17.48 14.95 3.54
C ASP A 243 17.40 14.91 5.08
N MET A 244 17.42 13.69 5.63
CA MET A 244 17.66 13.42 7.04
C MET A 244 19.16 13.30 7.26
N SER A 245 19.86 14.41 7.07
CA SER A 245 21.23 14.54 7.53
C SER A 245 21.22 14.54 9.07
N ASP A 246 21.80 13.49 9.67
CA ASP A 246 21.97 13.35 11.14
C ASP A 246 22.93 14.40 11.74
N ASP A 247 23.33 15.42 10.97
CA ASP A 247 24.24 16.50 11.35
C ASP A 247 23.60 17.59 12.24
N ILE A 248 22.34 17.41 12.69
CA ILE A 248 21.76 18.18 13.82
C ILE A 248 22.37 17.71 15.14
N THR A 249 23.68 17.85 15.26
CA THR A 249 24.43 17.61 16.50
C THR A 249 24.39 18.88 17.36
N ALA A 250 23.60 18.84 18.43
CA ALA A 250 23.69 19.82 19.50
C ALA A 250 24.91 19.50 20.39
N THR A 251 26.00 20.24 20.23
CA THR A 251 27.17 20.13 21.11
C THR A 251 27.02 21.07 22.30
N VAL A 252 27.05 20.49 23.51
CA VAL A 252 27.08 21.25 24.77
C VAL A 252 28.51 21.23 25.30
N THR A 253 29.16 22.39 25.30
CA THR A 253 30.53 22.54 25.80
C THR A 253 30.58 23.49 27.01
N PRO A 254 31.42 23.24 28.03
CA PRO A 254 31.70 24.23 29.06
C PRO A 254 32.30 25.48 28.40
N ALA A 255 31.75 26.65 28.75
CA ALA A 255 32.18 27.92 28.21
C ALA A 255 32.45 28.92 29.32
N ILE A 256 33.47 29.76 29.13
CA ILE A 256 33.77 30.87 30.03
C ILE A 256 33.03 32.09 29.46
N ILE A 257 32.12 32.67 30.24
CA ILE A 257 31.37 33.86 29.84
C ILE A 257 32.12 35.08 30.37
N GLU A 258 32.70 35.84 29.45
CA GLU A 258 33.35 37.13 29.74
C GLU A 258 32.30 38.26 29.76
N PRO A 259 32.49 39.31 30.59
CA PRO A 259 31.58 40.44 30.64
C PRO A 259 31.61 41.24 29.32
N LEU A 260 30.42 41.53 28.78
CA LEU A 260 30.22 42.11 27.44
C LEU A 260 30.90 43.47 27.20
N ASP A 261 31.21 44.23 28.27
CA ASP A 261 32.04 45.44 28.18
C ASP A 261 32.69 45.74 29.55
N TYR A 262 34.03 45.87 29.55
CA TYR A 262 34.85 46.20 30.72
C TYR A 262 34.63 47.64 31.23
N ARG A 263 33.98 48.51 30.45
CA ARG A 263 33.71 49.91 30.79
C ARG A 263 32.46 50.09 31.65
N PHE A 264 31.55 49.12 31.64
CA PHE A 264 30.27 49.16 32.38
C PHE A 264 30.23 48.25 33.61
N THR A 265 31.24 47.39 33.82
CA THR A 265 31.31 46.47 34.97
C THR A 265 32.67 46.54 35.67
N LYS A 266 32.69 46.90 36.96
CA LYS A 266 33.92 46.82 37.78
C LYS A 266 34.09 45.42 38.38
N ASN A 267 35.13 44.73 37.90
CA ASN A 267 35.79 43.60 38.58
C ASN A 267 34.87 42.43 38.99
N THR A 268 34.25 41.79 38.00
CA THR A 268 33.59 40.48 38.15
C THR A 268 34.51 39.38 37.59
N ALA A 269 34.77 38.35 38.39
CA ALA A 269 35.45 37.14 37.90
C ALA A 269 34.65 36.48 36.76
N PRO A 270 35.30 35.85 35.76
CA PRO A 270 34.60 35.21 34.65
C PRO A 270 33.70 34.08 35.15
N SER A 271 32.49 33.98 34.60
CA SER A 271 31.51 32.98 35.04
C SER A 271 31.57 31.72 34.18
N LEU A 272 31.36 30.57 34.84
CA LEU A 272 31.24 29.28 34.15
C LEU A 272 29.81 29.14 33.61
N GLY A 273 29.70 28.94 32.31
CA GLY A 273 28.45 28.68 31.60
C GLY A 273 28.54 27.43 30.72
N LEU A 274 27.45 27.17 30.01
CA LEU A 274 27.37 26.14 28.97
C LEU A 274 27.11 26.84 27.65
N SER A 275 27.93 26.57 26.64
CA SER A 275 27.64 26.94 25.26
C SER A 275 26.88 25.79 24.58
N LEU A 276 25.76 26.13 23.96
CA LEU A 276 25.01 25.24 23.08
C LEU A 276 25.32 25.65 21.64
N ASN A 277 26.05 24.81 20.90
CA ASN A 277 26.28 25.00 19.49
C ASN A 277 25.43 23.97 18.70
N ILE A 278 24.52 24.49 17.88
CA ILE A 278 23.62 23.72 17.02
C ILE A 278 24.13 23.89 15.58
N ARG A 279 24.50 22.78 14.95
CA ARG A 279 24.69 22.71 13.50
C ARG A 279 23.40 22.25 12.82
N PHE A 280 23.20 22.75 11.60
CA PHE A 280 22.13 22.44 10.65
C PHE A 280 22.61 22.89 9.26
#